data_AF-A0A1F9QPI6-F1
#
_entry.id   AF-A0A1F9QPI6-F1
#
_cell.length_a   1.000
_cell.length_b   1.000
_cell.length_c   1.000
_cell.angle_alpha   90.00
_cell.angle_beta   90.00
_cell.angle_gamma   90.00
#
_symmetry.space_group_name_H-M   'P 1'
#
loop_
_entity.id
_entity.type
_entity.pdbx_description
1 polymer ?
#
loop_
_entity_poly.entity_id
_entity_poly.type
_entity_poly.pdbx_seq_one_letter_code
_entity_poly.pdbx_strand_id
1 'polypeptide(L)' 'MAEMIQKVGLKREKGFLYFIDKAGDISCAVMARGKKKGGKAKKAVKVGIKKEKGYLYFIDKKGNVSRAIMKNSGKKKK' A
#
# COMPACT_ATOMS: atom_id res chain seq x y z
N MET A 1 14.28 0.65 9.03
CA MET A 1 14.58 -0.35 7.99
C MET A 1 13.26 -0.92 7.49
N ALA A 2 13.13 -1.21 6.20
CA ALA A 2 11.94 -1.87 5.67
C ALA A 2 12.23 -3.36 5.49
N GLU A 3 11.28 -4.20 5.86
CA GLU A 3 11.36 -5.65 5.76
C GLU A 3 10.32 -6.14 4.74
N MET A 4 10.76 -6.98 3.80
CA MET A 4 9.84 -7.63 2.86
C MET A 4 9.13 -8.78 3.56
N ILE A 5 7.79 -8.77 3.58
CA ILE A 5 6.99 -9.83 4.21
C ILE A 5 6.50 -10.83 3.18
N GLN A 6 6.13 -10.35 1.99
CA GLN A 6 5.54 -11.19 0.96
C GLN A 6 6.05 -10.81 -0.42
N LYS A 7 6.61 -11.79 -1.13
CA LYS A 7 6.95 -11.67 -2.54
C LYS A 7 5.68 -11.78 -3.38
N VAL A 8 5.44 -10.78 -4.22
CA VAL A 8 4.27 -10.70 -5.11
C VAL A 8 4.70 -10.39 -6.55
N GLY A 9 5.69 -9.51 -6.74
CA GLY A 9 6.14 -9.12 -8.08
C GLY A 9 5.11 -8.31 -8.88
N LEU A 10 4.28 -7.51 -8.20
CA LEU A 10 3.23 -6.73 -8.84
C LEU A 10 3.83 -5.66 -9.79
N LYS A 11 3.46 -5.73 -11.07
CA LYS A 11 3.76 -4.68 -12.05
C LYS A 11 2.80 -3.52 -11.87
N ARG A 12 3.34 -2.31 -11.75
CA ARG A 12 2.55 -1.09 -11.62
C ARG A 12 2.27 -0.49 -12.98
N GLU A 13 1.00 -0.29 -13.27
CA GLU A 13 0.56 0.44 -14.45
C GLU A 13 0.62 1.95 -14.23
N LYS A 14 1.01 2.68 -15.28
CA LYS A 14 1.06 4.15 -15.24
C LYS A 14 -0.37 4.68 -15.07
N GLY A 15 -0.53 5.61 -14.13
CA GLY A 15 -1.83 6.24 -13.84
C GLY A 15 -2.64 5.54 -12.75
N PHE A 16 -2.17 4.41 -12.20
CA PHE A 16 -2.81 3.72 -11.08
C PHE A 16 -2.02 3.86 -9.78
N LEU A 17 -2.74 4.02 -8.68
CA LEU A 17 -2.24 3.94 -7.33
C LEU A 17 -2.49 2.52 -6.82
N TYR A 18 -1.42 1.87 -6.37
CA TYR A 18 -1.49 0.56 -5.73
C TYR A 18 -1.26 0.73 -4.23
N PHE A 19 -2.13 0.10 -3.44
CA PHE A 19 -2.09 0.19 -1.99
C PHE A 19 -2.64 -1.08 -1.35
N ILE A 20 -2.38 -1.24 -0.06
CA ILE A 20 -2.86 -2.40 0.70
C ILE A 20 -4.15 -2.00 1.41
N ASP A 21 -5.24 -2.68 1.08
CA ASP A 21 -6.57 -2.38 1.61
C ASP A 21 -6.75 -2.84 3.08
N LYS A 22 -7.97 -2.72 3.60
CA LYS A 22 -8.29 -3.13 4.99
C LYS A 22 -8.25 -4.65 5.19
N ALA A 23 -8.47 -5.43 4.13
CA ALA A 23 -8.41 -6.89 4.18
C ALA A 23 -6.97 -7.42 4.08
N GLY A 24 -6.00 -6.54 3.81
CA GLY A 24 -4.61 -6.94 3.62
C GLY A 24 -4.29 -7.38 2.19
N ASP A 25 -5.17 -7.06 1.24
CA ASP A 25 -4.96 -7.35 -0.17
C ASP A 25 -4.40 -6.13 -0.90
N ILE A 26 -3.76 -6.35 -2.05
CA ILE A 26 -3.31 -5.25 -2.90
C ILE A 26 -4.46 -4.85 -3.81
N SER A 27 -4.89 -3.60 -3.66
CA SER A 27 -5.90 -2.95 -4.49
C SER A 27 -5.27 -1.85 -5.35
N CYS A 28 -5.86 -1.59 -6.51
CA CYS A 28 -5.49 -0.51 -7.41
C CYS A 28 -6.65 0.47 -7.61
N ALA A 29 -6.35 1.74 -7.80
CA ALA A 29 -7.32 2.77 -8.14
C ALA A 29 -6.69 3.75 -9.12
N VAL A 30 -7.48 4.35 -10.01
CA VAL A 30 -6.99 5.44 -10.88
C VAL A 30 -6.53 6.60 -9.98
N MET A 31 -5.33 7.11 -10.22
CA MET A 31 -4.75 8.21 -9.46
C MET A 31 -5.56 9.50 -9.64
N ALA A 32 -5.91 10.13 -8.53
CA ALA A 32 -6.36 11.52 -8.55
C ALA A 32 -5.19 12.42 -8.97
N ARG A 33 -5.42 13.33 -9.93
CA ARG A 33 -4.41 14.29 -10.41
C ARG A 33 -5.07 15.64 -10.66
N GLY A 34 -4.59 16.68 -9.97
CA GLY A 34 -5.17 18.03 -10.04
C GLY A 34 -6.67 18.01 -9.74
N LYS A 35 -7.48 18.53 -10.67
CA LYS A 35 -8.95 18.53 -10.56
C LYS A 35 -9.61 17.17 -10.87
N LYS A 36 -8.87 16.16 -11.37
CA LYS A 36 -9.42 14.84 -11.68
C LYS A 36 -9.53 13.97 -10.44
N LYS A 37 -10.74 13.51 -10.14
CA LYS A 37 -11.02 12.58 -9.05
C LYS A 37 -10.38 11.21 -9.33
N GLY A 38 -9.96 10.54 -8.26
CA GLY A 38 -9.49 9.16 -8.34
C GLY A 38 -10.61 8.19 -8.71
N GLY A 39 -10.22 7.02 -9.19
CA GLY A 39 -11.16 5.94 -9.54
C GLY A 39 -11.59 5.11 -8.34
N LYS A 40 -12.63 4.29 -8.53
CA LYS A 40 -13.00 3.26 -7.54
C LYS A 40 -11.86 2.26 -7.37
N ALA A 41 -11.57 1.89 -6.13
CA ALA A 41 -10.61 0.86 -5.82
C ALA A 41 -11.11 -0.50 -6.33
N LYS A 42 -10.22 -1.25 -6.98
CA LYS A 42 -10.43 -2.62 -7.42
C LYS A 42 -9.34 -3.50 -6.82
N LYS A 43 -9.70 -4.71 -6.41
CA LYS A 43 -8.72 -5.68 -5.92
C LYS A 43 -7.86 -6.15 -7.09
N ALA A 44 -6.55 -6.00 -6.98
CA ALA A 44 -5.60 -6.44 -8.00
C ALA A 44 -5.04 -7.82 -7.66
N VAL A 45 -4.62 -8.02 -6.41
CA VAL A 45 -4.02 -9.27 -5.95
C VAL A 45 -4.49 -9.58 -4.54
N LYS A 46 -4.94 -10.82 -4.31
CA LYS A 46 -5.25 -11.34 -2.99
C LYS A 46 -3.96 -11.79 -2.31
N VAL A 47 -3.65 -11.22 -1.16
CA VAL A 47 -2.44 -11.49 -0.38
C VAL A 47 -2.79 -11.86 1.06
N GLY A 48 -3.80 -11.23 1.65
CA GLY A 48 -4.27 -11.54 3.00
C GLY A 48 -3.29 -11.20 4.12
N ILE A 49 -2.54 -10.09 4.01
CA ILE A 49 -1.58 -9.71 5.05
C ILE A 49 -2.29 -9.24 6.32
N LYS A 50 -1.80 -9.67 7.48
CA LYS A 50 -2.23 -9.12 8.77
C LYS A 50 -1.42 -7.86 9.09
N LYS A 51 -2.12 -6.74 9.27
CA LYS A 51 -1.49 -5.47 9.65
C LYS A 51 -1.27 -5.42 11.16
N GLU A 52 -0.02 -5.34 11.56
CA GLU A 52 0.41 -5.15 12.94
C GLU A 52 0.43 -3.67 13.30
N LYS A 53 0.07 -3.36 14.55
CA LYS A 53 0.14 -1.99 15.07
C LYS A 53 1.60 -1.54 15.11
N GLY A 54 1.84 -0.26 14.77
CA GLY A 54 3.18 0.32 14.74
C GLY A 54 3.95 0.12 13.44
N TYR A 55 3.38 -0.58 12.45
CA TYR A 55 3.99 -0.79 11.15
C TYR A 55 3.19 -0.13 10.02
N LEU A 56 3.93 0.45 9.07
CA LEU A 56 3.43 0.92 7.79
C LEU A 56 3.66 -0.19 6.76
N TYR A 57 2.58 -0.62 6.12
CA TYR A 57 2.62 -1.60 5.04
C TYR A 57 2.53 -0.89 3.70
N PHE A 58 3.42 -1.23 2.78
CA PHE A 58 3.48 -0.63 1.45
C PHE A 58 4.01 -1.62 0.41
N ILE A 59 3.81 -1.27 -0.86
CA ILE A 59 4.40 -2.03 -1.96
C ILE A 59 5.76 -1.41 -2.28
N ASP A 60 6.82 -2.22 -2.35
CA ASP A 60 8.16 -1.77 -2.68
C ASP A 60 8.37 -1.49 -4.18
N LYS A 61 9.58 -1.09 -4.56
CA LYS A 61 9.95 -0.83 -5.97
C LYS A 61 9.91 -2.09 -6.84
N LYS A 62 10.07 -3.28 -6.26
CA LYS A 62 10.03 -4.58 -6.95
C LYS A 62 8.59 -5.14 -7.04
N GLY A 63 7.60 -4.43 -6.49
CA GLY A 63 6.21 -4.87 -6.50
C GLY A 63 5.86 -5.87 -5.38
N ASN A 64 6.69 -5.98 -4.35
CA ASN A 64 6.46 -6.85 -3.20
C ASN A 64 5.85 -6.09 -2.04
N VAL A 65 5.25 -6.82 -1.10
CA VAL A 65 4.70 -6.23 0.12
C VAL A 65 5.78 -6.19 1.20
N SER A 66 6.02 -4.99 1.72
CA SER A 66 7.00 -4.72 2.76
C SER A 66 6.38 -3.92 3.90
N ARG A 67 6.93 -4.08 5.11
CA ARG A 67 6.61 -3.25 6.27
C ARG A 67 7.79 -2.40 6.70
N ALA A 68 7.52 -1.27 7.32
CA ALA A 68 8.50 -0.49 8.06
C ALA A 68 7.88 0.06 9.35
N ILE A 69 8.71 0.28 10.37
CA ILE A 69 8.27 0.90 11.63
C ILE A 69 7.74 2.32 11.35
N MET A 70 6.53 2.63 11.80
CA MET A 70 5.96 3.98 11.70
C MET A 70 6.67 4.93 12.67
N LYS A 71 7.53 5.81 12.16
CA LYS A 71 8.22 6.83 12.99
C LYS A 71 7.29 7.82 13.71
N ASN A 72 6.00 7.89 13.36
CA ASN A 72 5.05 8.90 13.85
C ASN A 72 3.82 8.33 14.58
N SER A 73 3.82 7.07 15.01
CA SER A 73 2.67 6.45 15.72
C SER A 73 2.38 7.02 17.13
N GLY A 74 2.78 8.26 17.43
CA GLY A 74 2.58 8.90 18.73
C GLY A 74 2.75 10.43 18.79
N LYS A 75 3.19 11.12 17.73
CA LYS A 75 3.25 12.60 17.75
C LYS A 75 1.95 13.20 17.24
N LYS A 76 0.97 13.36 18.13
CA LYS A 76 -0.02 14.45 17.98
C LYS A 76 0.81 15.72 17.79
N LYS A 77 0.69 16.38 16.63
CA LYS A 77 1.11 17.78 16.53
C LYS A 77 0.29 18.52 17.59
N LYS A 78 0.96 19.02 18.64
CA LYS A 78 0.41 20.08 19.48
C LYS A 78 0.22 21.32 18.62
#